data_AF-F6VT34-F1
#
_entry.id   AF-F6VT34-F1
#
_cell.length_a   1.000
_cell.length_b   1.000
_cell.length_c   1.000
_cell.angle_alpha   90.00
_cell.angle_beta   90.00
_cell.angle_gamma   90.00
#
_symmetry.space_group_name_H-M   'P 1'
#
loop_
_entity.id
_entity.type
_entity.pdbx_description
1 polymer ?
#
loop_
_entity_poly.entity_id
_entity_poly.type
_entity_poly.pdbx_seq_one_letter_code
_entity_poly.pdbx_strand_id
1 'polypeptide(L)'
;MAKVPDLFEDLKNCYSENEEYSSSIDHLSLNQKSFYDVNYGSHHEECMDQSVSLSISETSKTSKLTFKESVVIVSTNGKVLKKRRLTLNHSITDDDLEGIANDIEEEIIKPRSAPFSFLSNAKYNFNKTRKHQFILNVALNHQSVIQTNDQHLMTTALQNLDEAVKFDMDAYISSKDDDKDYVTLRISKTRLYVSAQDENQPALLKEMPEIPKTITADETNLLFFWETQGTKSYFRSVAHPDLLIATMQDSLVCLARGPPFITDFQILENQA
;
A
#
# COMPACT_ATOMS: atom_id res chain seq x y z
N MET A 1 -55.30 10.10 26.41
CA MET A 1 -54.37 9.42 25.49
C MET A 1 -53.39 10.47 25.00
N ALA A 2 -52.11 10.35 25.35
CA ALA A 2 -51.09 11.34 24.97
C ALA A 2 -50.69 11.12 23.51
N LYS A 3 -50.68 12.22 22.73
CA LYS A 3 -50.39 12.23 21.29
C LYS A 3 -48.86 12.23 21.10
N VAL A 4 -48.34 11.28 20.33
CA VAL A 4 -46.90 11.16 20.00
C VAL A 4 -46.59 12.13 18.85
N PRO A 5 -45.58 13.01 18.94
CA PRO A 5 -45.19 13.89 17.84
C PRO A 5 -44.54 13.11 16.68
N ASP A 6 -44.97 13.41 15.46
CA ASP A 6 -44.44 12.82 14.22
C ASP A 6 -43.26 13.65 13.70
N LEU A 7 -42.12 13.01 13.46
CA LEU A 7 -40.83 13.66 13.17
C LEU A 7 -40.74 14.20 11.73
N PHE A 8 -41.73 13.90 10.87
CA PHE A 8 -41.70 14.25 9.45
C PHE A 8 -42.46 15.53 9.07
N GLU A 9 -43.21 16.15 9.98
CA GLU A 9 -43.87 17.45 9.71
C GLU A 9 -42.97 18.68 9.96
N ASP A 10 -41.92 18.58 10.78
CA ASP A 10 -41.09 19.75 11.14
C ASP A 10 -39.96 20.07 10.14
N LEU A 11 -39.73 19.23 9.13
CA LEU A 11 -38.68 19.44 8.12
C LEU A 11 -39.11 20.29 6.91
N LYS A 12 -40.36 20.78 6.88
CA LYS A 12 -40.87 21.60 5.76
C LYS A 12 -40.67 23.12 5.89
N ASN A 13 -39.99 23.61 6.92
CA ASN A 13 -39.82 25.05 7.15
C ASN A 13 -38.40 25.61 6.88
N CYS A 14 -37.55 24.90 6.14
CA CYS A 14 -36.18 25.36 5.83
C CYS A 14 -35.94 25.61 4.33
N TYR A 15 -36.92 26.18 3.62
CA TYR A 15 -36.68 26.80 2.33
C TYR A 15 -37.38 28.15 2.26
N SER A 16 -36.59 29.23 2.32
CA SER A 16 -36.97 30.54 1.79
C SER A 16 -35.82 31.08 0.95
N GLU A 17 -36.25 31.47 -0.25
CA GLU A 17 -35.58 32.24 -1.29
C GLU A 17 -35.02 33.59 -0.82
N ASN A 18 -33.94 34.00 -1.52
CA ASN A 18 -33.56 35.36 -1.93
C ASN A 18 -33.30 36.41 -0.84
N GLU A 19 -32.07 36.93 -0.81
CA GLU A 19 -31.82 38.38 -0.95
C GLU A 19 -30.34 38.68 -1.25
N GLU A 20 -30.17 39.83 -1.87
CA GLU A 20 -29.11 40.24 -2.78
C GLU A 20 -28.23 41.36 -2.14
N TYR A 21 -26.99 41.49 -2.60
CA TYR A 21 -26.10 42.67 -2.55
C TYR A 21 -25.42 43.18 -1.24
N SER A 22 -24.09 43.32 -1.38
CA SER A 22 -23.21 44.48 -1.03
C SER A 22 -22.43 44.60 0.30
N SER A 23 -21.14 44.93 0.10
CA SER A 23 -20.24 45.83 0.87
C SER A 23 -19.70 45.33 2.22
N SER A 24 -18.42 44.95 2.35
CA SER A 24 -17.17 45.75 2.45
C SER A 24 -16.78 46.12 3.89
N ILE A 25 -15.56 45.70 4.29
CA ILE A 25 -14.72 46.26 5.38
C ILE A 25 -15.32 46.15 6.80
N ASP A 26 -14.63 46.15 7.93
CA ASP A 26 -13.28 45.84 8.36
C ASP A 26 -13.40 45.78 9.91
N HIS A 27 -12.51 45.04 10.55
CA HIS A 27 -12.10 45.21 11.95
C HIS A 27 -13.02 44.85 13.16
N LEU A 28 -12.26 44.43 14.18
CA LEU A 28 -12.50 44.47 15.63
C LEU A 28 -13.27 43.32 16.31
N SER A 29 -12.47 42.44 16.90
CA SER A 29 -12.50 42.02 18.31
C SER A 29 -13.68 42.52 19.18
N LEU A 30 -14.40 41.60 19.83
CA LEU A 30 -14.38 41.45 21.29
C LEU A 30 -15.28 40.28 21.74
N ASN A 31 -14.72 39.48 22.64
CA ASN A 31 -15.33 38.80 23.78
C ASN A 31 -16.86 38.91 23.98
N GLN A 32 -17.51 37.77 24.25
CA GLN A 32 -18.40 37.64 25.41
C GLN A 32 -18.48 36.19 25.93
N LYS A 33 -18.14 36.05 27.22
CA LYS A 33 -18.18 34.85 28.06
C LYS A 33 -19.60 34.55 28.54
N SER A 34 -19.86 33.29 28.89
CA SER A 34 -20.92 32.84 29.82
C SER A 34 -20.97 31.30 29.82
N PHE A 35 -21.13 30.54 30.91
CA PHE A 35 -21.11 30.75 32.36
C PHE A 35 -20.93 29.34 32.94
N TYR A 36 -19.76 28.97 33.42
CA TYR A 36 -19.57 28.27 34.70
C TYR A 36 -18.10 28.41 35.10
N ASP A 37 -17.96 28.94 36.30
CA ASP A 37 -16.79 29.32 37.05
C ASP A 37 -16.72 28.34 38.23
N VAL A 38 -15.59 27.63 38.41
CA VAL A 38 -15.01 27.28 39.73
C VAL A 38 -13.50 27.05 39.55
N ASN A 39 -12.78 28.18 39.53
CA ASN A 39 -11.60 28.54 40.35
C ASN A 39 -11.36 27.68 41.64
N TYR A 40 -10.17 27.35 42.17
CA TYR A 40 -8.80 27.89 42.24
C TYR A 40 -7.83 26.68 42.44
N GLY A 41 -6.63 26.60 41.84
CA GLY A 41 -5.36 27.24 42.29
C GLY A 41 -4.64 26.35 43.34
N SER A 42 -3.34 26.10 43.35
CA SER A 42 -2.17 26.69 42.69
C SER A 42 -0.92 25.82 42.98
N HIS A 43 0.07 25.91 42.08
CA HIS A 43 1.51 25.84 42.36
C HIS A 43 2.20 24.50 42.73
N HIS A 44 2.93 23.98 41.74
CA HIS A 44 4.34 23.56 41.76
C HIS A 44 4.99 23.12 43.09
N GLU A 45 5.40 21.85 43.19
CA GLU A 45 6.68 21.42 43.79
C GLU A 45 6.98 19.95 43.44
N GLU A 46 8.28 19.65 43.30
CA GLU A 46 8.84 18.32 43.09
C GLU A 46 8.37 17.32 44.17
N CYS A 47 8.07 16.07 43.79
CA CYS A 47 7.95 15.00 44.76
C CYS A 47 8.56 13.70 44.22
N MET A 48 9.56 13.23 44.98
CA MET A 48 10.30 11.99 44.84
C MET A 48 9.42 10.74 44.92
N ASP A 49 9.97 9.66 44.35
CA ASP A 49 9.86 8.25 44.78
C ASP A 49 8.71 7.88 45.74
N GLN A 50 7.77 7.07 45.24
CA GLN A 50 7.34 5.80 45.85
C GLN A 50 6.07 5.30 45.16
N SER A 51 6.22 4.41 44.17
CA SER A 51 5.14 3.50 43.83
C SER A 51 5.30 2.21 44.65
N VAL A 52 4.56 2.17 45.74
CA VAL A 52 4.21 0.96 46.47
C VAL A 52 3.55 -0.02 45.50
N SER A 53 4.17 -1.17 45.27
CA SER A 53 3.54 -2.33 44.64
C SER A 53 3.60 -3.51 45.60
N LEU A 54 2.42 -4.08 45.81
CA LEU A 54 2.10 -5.11 46.80
C LEU A 54 2.82 -6.43 46.52
N SER A 55 3.45 -6.95 47.57
CA SER A 55 4.03 -8.28 47.69
C SER A 55 3.00 -9.39 47.45
N ILE A 56 3.30 -10.31 46.53
CA ILE A 56 2.84 -11.71 46.59
C ILE A 56 4.06 -12.61 46.39
N SER A 57 4.26 -13.46 47.38
CA SER A 57 5.35 -14.40 47.61
C SER A 57 5.42 -15.53 46.58
N GLU A 58 6.66 -15.96 46.35
CA GLU A 58 7.16 -17.10 45.59
C GLU A 58 6.42 -18.42 45.88
N THR A 59 6.26 -19.27 44.86
CA THR A 59 6.72 -20.67 44.92
C THR A 59 6.81 -21.29 43.51
N SER A 60 8.03 -21.69 43.15
CA SER A 60 8.44 -22.85 42.35
C SER A 60 7.39 -23.60 41.50
N LYS A 61 7.61 -23.64 40.18
CA LYS A 61 7.53 -24.88 39.38
C LYS A 61 8.31 -24.72 38.08
N THR A 62 9.44 -25.39 38.00
CA THR A 62 10.26 -25.57 36.79
C THR A 62 9.42 -26.24 35.70
N SER A 63 9.06 -25.53 34.63
CA SER A 63 8.45 -26.13 33.44
C SER A 63 9.57 -26.64 32.53
N LYS A 64 9.69 -27.97 32.42
CA LYS A 64 10.60 -28.63 31.50
C LYS A 64 9.98 -28.57 30.11
N LEU A 65 10.22 -27.48 29.38
CA LEU A 65 9.69 -27.26 28.04
C LEU A 65 10.57 -27.99 27.03
N THR A 66 10.25 -29.25 26.74
CA THR A 66 10.85 -29.98 25.61
C THR A 66 10.30 -29.42 24.31
N PHE A 67 11.08 -28.55 23.66
CA PHE A 67 10.84 -28.16 22.28
C PHE A 67 11.09 -29.38 21.38
N LYS A 68 10.03 -29.94 20.80
CA LYS A 68 10.13 -31.02 19.80
C LYS A 68 9.85 -30.40 18.44
N GLU A 69 10.89 -29.83 17.85
CA GLU A 69 10.88 -29.40 16.46
C GLU A 69 10.87 -30.65 15.55
N SER A 70 9.76 -30.88 14.85
CA SER A 70 9.69 -31.92 13.82
C SER A 70 9.78 -31.27 12.45
N VAL A 71 11.00 -31.14 11.94
CA VAL A 71 11.26 -30.80 10.53
C VAL A 71 11.17 -32.09 9.72
N VAL A 72 10.13 -32.22 8.91
CA VAL A 72 9.98 -33.30 7.92
C VAL A 72 10.57 -32.80 6.60
N ILE A 73 11.77 -33.28 6.27
CA ILE A 73 12.36 -33.10 4.93
C ILE A 73 12.03 -34.36 4.13
N VAL A 74 11.18 -34.22 3.13
CA VAL A 74 10.97 -35.26 2.11
C VAL A 74 12.09 -35.13 1.09
N SER A 75 12.99 -36.12 1.05
CA SER A 75 14.00 -36.25 0.01
C SER A 75 13.58 -37.35 -0.96
N THR A 76 13.44 -36.97 -2.24
CA THR A 76 13.36 -37.90 -3.36
C THR A 76 14.78 -38.36 -3.69
N ASN A 77 14.99 -39.67 -3.53
CA ASN A 77 16.14 -40.46 -4.01
C ASN A 77 17.50 -40.29 -3.30
N GLY A 78 17.87 -41.33 -2.54
CA GLY A 78 19.26 -41.83 -2.51
C GLY A 78 20.07 -41.65 -1.21
N LYS A 79 20.16 -42.75 -0.45
CA LYS A 79 21.16 -43.07 0.61
C LYS A 79 21.18 -42.20 1.88
N VAL A 80 20.73 -42.83 2.98
CA VAL A 80 20.78 -42.31 4.35
C VAL A 80 22.23 -42.21 4.83
N LEU A 81 22.71 -40.99 5.08
CA LEU A 81 23.97 -40.74 5.77
C LEU A 81 23.75 -40.72 7.29
N LYS A 82 24.37 -41.64 8.02
CA LYS A 82 24.37 -41.65 9.49
C LYS A 82 25.21 -40.46 9.98
N LYS A 83 24.57 -39.43 10.53
CA LYS A 83 25.28 -38.33 11.20
C LYS A 83 25.77 -38.80 12.58
N ARG A 84 27.05 -38.58 12.84
CA ARG A 84 27.71 -38.79 14.14
C ARG A 84 27.12 -37.78 15.13
N ARG A 85 26.62 -38.27 16.27
CA ARG A 85 26.09 -37.46 17.37
C ARG A 85 27.28 -36.77 18.06
N LEU A 86 27.47 -35.48 17.82
CA LEU A 86 28.39 -34.66 18.61
C LEU A 86 27.71 -34.36 19.94
N THR A 87 28.32 -34.82 21.02
CA THR A 87 27.96 -34.44 22.39
C THR A 87 28.91 -33.33 22.79
N LEU A 88 28.41 -32.09 22.86
CA LEU A 88 29.17 -30.95 23.37
C LEU A 88 29.02 -30.95 24.89
N ASN A 89 29.93 -31.64 25.58
CA ASN A 89 30.09 -31.52 27.03
C ASN A 89 31.25 -30.56 27.31
N HIS A 90 31.07 -29.29 26.98
CA HIS A 90 31.97 -28.23 27.42
C HIS A 90 31.14 -27.04 27.88
N SER A 91 31.36 -26.62 29.12
CA SER A 91 30.77 -25.41 29.69
C SER A 91 31.48 -24.22 29.07
N ILE A 92 30.75 -23.41 28.32
CA ILE A 92 31.21 -22.12 27.81
C ILE A 92 31.63 -21.27 29.00
N THR A 93 32.88 -20.82 29.00
CA THR A 93 33.41 -19.86 29.99
C THR A 93 33.46 -18.48 29.33
N ASP A 94 33.40 -17.40 30.10
CA ASP A 94 33.30 -16.01 29.60
C ASP A 94 34.44 -15.64 28.62
N ASP A 95 35.63 -16.23 28.80
CA ASP A 95 36.79 -16.08 27.89
C ASP A 95 36.54 -16.65 26.47
N ASP A 96 35.61 -17.61 26.29
CA ASP A 96 35.27 -18.17 24.98
C ASP A 96 34.40 -17.21 24.14
N LEU A 97 33.73 -16.23 24.77
CA LEU A 97 32.92 -15.20 24.11
C LEU A 97 33.76 -14.02 23.63
N GLU A 98 34.89 -13.73 24.29
CA GLU A 98 35.80 -12.64 23.89
C GLU A 98 36.57 -12.94 22.59
N GLY A 99 36.75 -14.22 22.25
CA GLY A 99 37.38 -14.63 20.98
C GLY A 99 36.50 -14.39 19.75
N ILE A 100 35.17 -14.41 19.90
CA ILE A 100 34.21 -14.20 18.80
C ILE A 100 34.03 -12.70 18.51
N ALA A 101 34.21 -11.84 19.51
CA ALA A 101 34.01 -10.40 19.38
C ALA A 101 35.12 -9.68 18.59
N ASN A 102 36.27 -10.32 18.39
CA ASN A 102 37.48 -9.70 17.80
C ASN A 102 37.95 -10.32 16.48
N ASP A 103 37.18 -11.26 15.91
CA ASP A 103 37.53 -11.85 14.61
C ASP A 103 37.07 -10.93 13.47
N ILE A 104 38.00 -10.09 12.99
CA ILE A 104 37.77 -9.05 11.97
C ILE A 104 37.68 -9.63 10.54
N GLU A 105 37.90 -10.95 10.35
CA GLU A 105 37.87 -11.60 9.03
C GLU A 105 36.50 -12.18 8.62
N GLU A 106 35.49 -12.23 9.49
CA GLU A 106 34.14 -12.60 9.06
C GLU A 106 33.39 -11.37 8.51
N GLU A 107 33.52 -11.16 7.20
CA GLU A 107 32.62 -10.30 6.43
C GLU A 107 31.18 -10.65 6.84
N ILE A 108 30.48 -9.71 7.50
CA ILE A 108 29.07 -9.85 7.85
C ILE A 108 28.33 -10.13 6.54
N ILE A 109 28.00 -11.40 6.30
CA ILE A 109 27.26 -11.81 5.12
C ILE A 109 25.92 -11.08 5.20
N LYS A 110 25.79 -9.98 4.46
CA LYS A 110 24.50 -9.33 4.24
C LYS A 110 23.59 -10.44 3.73
N PRO A 111 22.48 -10.75 4.40
CA PRO A 111 21.55 -11.72 3.86
C PRO A 111 21.11 -11.17 2.51
N ARG A 112 21.52 -11.84 1.44
CA ARG A 112 21.01 -11.59 0.10
C ARG A 112 19.52 -11.81 0.22
N SER A 113 18.74 -10.73 0.21
CA SER A 113 17.29 -10.78 0.23
C SER A 113 16.87 -11.74 -0.87
N ALA A 114 16.41 -12.93 -0.49
CA ALA A 114 15.84 -13.86 -1.44
C ALA A 114 14.71 -13.11 -2.15
N PRO A 115 14.62 -13.17 -3.49
CA PRO A 115 13.44 -12.63 -4.16
C PRO A 115 12.22 -13.24 -3.49
N PHE A 116 11.33 -12.37 -3.00
CA PHE A 116 10.07 -12.75 -2.37
C PHE A 116 9.20 -13.42 -3.44
N SER A 117 9.47 -14.68 -3.78
CA SER A 117 8.58 -15.47 -4.61
C SER A 117 7.49 -16.04 -3.71
N PHE A 118 6.57 -15.19 -3.25
CA PHE A 118 5.22 -15.66 -2.93
C PHE A 118 4.56 -16.03 -4.26
N LEU A 119 4.93 -17.19 -4.82
CA LEU A 119 4.14 -17.86 -5.84
C LEU A 119 2.86 -18.33 -5.16
N SER A 120 1.99 -17.38 -4.87
CA SER A 120 0.63 -17.69 -4.48
C SER A 120 0.02 -18.38 -5.70
N ASN A 121 -0.54 -19.58 -5.51
CA ASN A 121 -1.31 -20.29 -6.56
C ASN A 121 -2.62 -19.55 -6.92
N ALA A 122 -2.70 -18.23 -6.69
CA ALA A 122 -3.84 -17.42 -7.04
C ALA A 122 -3.97 -17.37 -8.56
N LYS A 123 -5.19 -17.66 -9.01
CA LYS A 123 -5.61 -17.47 -10.40
C LYS A 123 -6.54 -16.28 -10.44
N TYR A 124 -6.32 -15.43 -11.42
CA TYR A 124 -7.13 -14.24 -11.68
C TYR A 124 -7.85 -14.44 -12.99
N ASN A 125 -9.18 -14.49 -12.96
CA ASN A 125 -9.98 -14.71 -14.16
C ASN A 125 -10.55 -13.39 -14.64
N PHE A 126 -10.49 -13.17 -15.95
CA PHE A 126 -11.09 -12.00 -16.58
C PHE A 126 -12.58 -11.96 -16.24
N ASN A 127 -13.05 -10.78 -15.83
CA ASN A 127 -14.44 -10.51 -15.51
C ASN A 127 -15.08 -9.65 -16.60
N LYS A 128 -14.62 -8.39 -16.70
CA LYS A 128 -15.15 -7.40 -17.64
C LYS A 128 -14.19 -6.23 -17.80
N THR A 129 -14.33 -5.48 -18.88
CA THR A 129 -13.69 -4.16 -19.01
C THR A 129 -14.46 -3.13 -18.17
N ARG A 130 -13.75 -2.40 -17.31
CA ARG A 130 -14.29 -1.37 -16.40
C ARG A 130 -14.37 0.01 -17.05
N LYS A 131 -13.31 0.39 -17.77
CA LYS A 131 -13.19 1.69 -18.44
C LYS A 131 -12.54 1.51 -19.80
N HIS A 132 -12.98 2.31 -20.77
CA HIS A 132 -12.47 2.31 -22.13
C HIS A 132 -11.91 3.68 -22.48
N GLN A 133 -10.80 3.68 -23.21
CA GLN A 133 -10.16 4.87 -23.79
C GLN A 133 -10.04 6.06 -22.84
N PHE A 134 -9.69 5.82 -21.57
CA PHE A 134 -9.46 6.88 -20.59
C PHE A 134 -7.99 7.32 -20.60
N ILE A 135 -7.74 8.53 -20.15
CA ILE A 135 -6.39 9.11 -20.05
C ILE A 135 -5.99 9.16 -18.57
N LEU A 136 -4.74 8.83 -18.28
CA LEU A 136 -4.13 9.02 -16.97
C LEU A 136 -3.43 10.38 -16.95
N ASN A 137 -3.89 11.26 -16.06
CA ASN A 137 -3.35 12.60 -15.88
C ASN A 137 -2.84 12.79 -14.45
N VAL A 138 -1.69 13.42 -14.31
CA VAL A 138 -1.09 13.77 -13.03
C VAL A 138 -1.59 15.17 -12.65
N ALA A 139 -2.54 15.23 -11.71
CA ALA A 139 -3.26 16.47 -11.40
C ALA A 139 -2.34 17.60 -10.92
N LEU A 140 -1.30 17.28 -10.14
CA LEU A 140 -0.37 18.26 -9.56
C LEU A 140 0.38 19.07 -10.62
N ASN A 141 0.76 18.44 -11.73
CA ASN A 141 1.62 19.05 -12.75
C ASN A 141 0.93 19.15 -14.13
N HIS A 142 -0.37 18.83 -14.21
CA HIS A 142 -1.14 18.76 -15.46
C HIS A 142 -0.44 17.95 -16.57
N GLN A 143 0.21 16.85 -16.19
CA GLN A 143 0.94 16.00 -17.14
C GLN A 143 0.16 14.73 -17.47
N SER A 144 0.02 14.45 -18.76
CA SER A 144 -0.62 13.23 -19.23
C SER A 144 0.41 12.16 -19.55
N VAL A 145 0.02 10.90 -19.39
CA VAL A 145 0.85 9.77 -19.80
C VAL A 145 0.87 9.68 -21.33
N ILE A 146 2.08 9.68 -21.90
CA ILE A 146 2.36 9.46 -23.31
C ILE A 146 3.21 8.22 -23.50
N GLN A 147 3.17 7.69 -24.71
CA GLN A 147 4.04 6.60 -25.15
C GLN A 147 5.23 7.23 -25.87
N THR A 148 6.44 7.02 -25.35
CA THR A 148 7.65 7.58 -25.97
C THR A 148 8.22 6.66 -27.05
N ASN A 149 8.01 5.36 -26.92
CA ASN A 149 8.43 4.29 -27.83
C ASN A 149 7.48 3.08 -27.67
N ASP A 150 7.70 1.99 -28.41
CA ASP A 150 6.91 0.75 -28.28
C ASP A 150 7.05 0.03 -26.92
N GLN A 151 7.96 0.49 -26.05
CA GLN A 151 8.34 -0.21 -24.81
C GLN A 151 8.03 0.56 -23.52
N HIS A 152 7.95 1.89 -23.55
CA HIS A 152 7.95 2.71 -22.34
C HIS A 152 6.88 3.81 -22.37
N LEU A 153 6.46 4.18 -21.17
CA LEU A 153 5.54 5.29 -20.91
C LEU A 153 6.30 6.44 -20.22
N MET A 154 5.87 7.66 -20.47
CA MET A 154 6.41 8.88 -19.86
C MET A 154 5.27 9.82 -19.53
N THR A 155 5.44 10.71 -18.56
CA THR A 155 4.50 11.83 -18.39
C THR A 155 5.08 13.11 -18.96
N THR A 156 4.25 13.86 -19.69
CA THR A 156 4.61 15.19 -20.20
C THR A 156 3.41 16.12 -20.12
N ALA A 157 3.67 17.42 -20.03
CA ALA A 157 2.62 18.41 -20.25
C ALA A 157 2.20 18.38 -21.73
N LEU A 158 0.91 18.23 -22.00
CA LEU A 158 0.35 18.21 -23.35
C LEU A 158 -0.54 19.43 -23.57
N GLN A 159 -0.43 20.02 -24.77
CA GLN A 159 -1.37 21.05 -25.23
C GLN A 159 -2.64 20.42 -25.82
N ASN A 160 -2.50 19.26 -26.46
CA ASN A 160 -3.60 18.50 -27.05
C ASN A 160 -3.71 17.13 -26.36
N LEU A 161 -4.85 16.86 -25.73
CA LEU A 161 -5.12 15.59 -25.04
C LEU A 161 -5.28 14.41 -26.00
N ASP A 162 -5.47 14.64 -27.30
CA ASP A 162 -5.50 13.54 -28.29
C ASP A 162 -4.16 12.84 -28.47
N GLU A 163 -3.05 13.50 -28.10
CA GLU A 163 -1.70 12.92 -28.10
C GLU A 163 -1.46 12.03 -26.87
N ALA A 164 -2.32 12.09 -25.86
CA ALA A 164 -2.20 11.26 -24.67
C ALA A 164 -2.52 9.79 -24.97
N VAL A 165 -1.86 8.90 -24.22
CA VAL A 165 -2.18 7.47 -24.30
C VAL A 165 -3.56 7.23 -23.72
N LYS A 166 -4.39 6.56 -24.51
CA LYS A 166 -5.72 6.09 -24.12
C LYS A 166 -5.59 4.66 -23.62
N PHE A 167 -6.13 4.39 -22.44
CA PHE A 167 -6.07 3.10 -21.78
C PHE A 167 -7.45 2.44 -21.72
N ASP A 168 -7.45 1.11 -21.78
CA ASP A 168 -8.56 0.26 -21.37
C ASP A 168 -8.18 -0.44 -20.06
N MET A 169 -9.14 -0.54 -19.14
CA MET A 169 -8.96 -1.15 -17.82
C MET A 169 -9.80 -2.42 -17.73
N ASP A 170 -9.14 -3.56 -17.78
CA ASP A 170 -9.78 -4.87 -17.71
C ASP A 170 -9.73 -5.41 -16.28
N ALA A 171 -10.87 -5.73 -15.69
CA ALA A 171 -10.97 -6.24 -14.33
C ALA A 171 -10.94 -7.77 -14.26
N TYR A 172 -10.35 -8.27 -13.18
CA TYR A 172 -10.16 -9.69 -12.91
C TYR A 172 -10.67 -10.04 -11.51
N ILE A 173 -11.19 -11.25 -11.35
CA ILE A 173 -11.63 -11.82 -10.07
C ILE A 173 -10.57 -12.82 -9.61
N SER A 174 -10.09 -12.69 -8.37
CA SER A 174 -9.14 -13.62 -7.78
C SER A 174 -9.85 -14.80 -7.15
N SER A 175 -9.39 -16.02 -7.43
CA SER A 175 -9.86 -17.24 -6.74
C SER A 175 -9.77 -17.23 -5.20
N LYS A 176 -9.09 -16.25 -4.59
CA LYS A 176 -8.86 -16.17 -3.13
C LYS A 176 -9.44 -14.94 -2.45
N ASP A 177 -9.71 -13.88 -3.20
CA ASP A 177 -9.99 -12.55 -2.64
C ASP A 177 -10.83 -11.76 -3.65
N ASP A 178 -12.15 -11.85 -3.50
CA ASP A 178 -13.12 -11.23 -4.41
C ASP A 178 -13.38 -9.76 -4.08
N ASP A 179 -12.91 -9.28 -2.92
CA ASP A 179 -13.20 -7.94 -2.41
C ASP A 179 -12.30 -6.86 -3.02
N LYS A 180 -11.25 -7.26 -3.75
CA LYS A 180 -10.27 -6.36 -4.36
C LYS A 180 -10.50 -6.19 -5.85
N ASP A 181 -10.47 -4.94 -6.32
CA ASP A 181 -10.48 -4.59 -7.74
C ASP A 181 -9.10 -4.81 -8.38
N TYR A 182 -8.84 -6.04 -8.82
CA TYR A 182 -7.68 -6.36 -9.65
C TYR A 182 -7.93 -5.95 -11.09
N VAL A 183 -7.00 -5.21 -11.66
CA VAL A 183 -7.10 -4.71 -13.03
C VAL A 183 -5.80 -4.87 -13.80
N THR A 184 -5.90 -4.97 -15.11
CA THR A 184 -4.79 -4.76 -16.04
C THR A 184 -5.02 -3.46 -16.79
N LEU A 185 -3.93 -2.77 -17.13
CA LEU A 185 -3.97 -1.56 -17.95
C LEU A 185 -3.43 -1.89 -19.34
N ARG A 186 -4.25 -1.69 -20.37
CA ARG A 186 -3.88 -1.91 -21.78
C ARG A 186 -3.94 -0.60 -22.54
N ILE A 187 -3.03 -0.35 -23.46
CA ILE A 187 -3.16 0.76 -24.42
C ILE A 187 -4.30 0.44 -25.40
N SER A 188 -5.32 1.30 -25.45
CA SER A 188 -6.51 1.10 -26.28
C SER A 188 -6.15 0.88 -27.75
N LYS A 189 -6.90 0.00 -28.43
CA LYS A 189 -6.68 -0.41 -29.84
C LYS A 189 -5.35 -1.14 -30.11
N THR A 190 -4.54 -1.40 -29.09
CA THR A 190 -3.31 -2.19 -29.20
C THR A 190 -3.41 -3.45 -28.32
N ARG A 191 -2.32 -4.24 -28.31
CA ARG A 191 -2.17 -5.40 -27.42
C ARG A 191 -1.06 -5.20 -26.40
N LEU A 192 -0.69 -3.96 -26.13
CA LEU A 192 0.36 -3.58 -25.19
C LEU A 192 -0.23 -3.38 -23.80
N TYR A 193 0.26 -4.18 -22.85
CA TYR A 193 -0.14 -4.15 -21.45
C TYR A 193 0.96 -3.53 -20.59
N VAL A 194 0.57 -2.72 -19.61
CA VAL A 194 1.50 -2.18 -18.63
C VAL A 194 1.96 -3.31 -17.71
N SER A 195 3.28 -3.47 -17.59
CA SER A 195 3.92 -4.50 -16.80
C SER A 195 4.80 -3.89 -15.73
N ALA A 196 4.51 -4.26 -14.48
CA ALA A 196 5.30 -3.92 -13.31
C ALA A 196 6.72 -4.48 -13.43
N GLN A 197 7.69 -3.65 -13.06
CA GLN A 197 9.09 -4.00 -12.88
C GLN A 197 9.47 -3.84 -11.39
N ASP A 198 10.75 -4.00 -11.08
CA ASP A 198 11.28 -3.71 -9.76
C ASP A 198 11.20 -2.21 -9.41
N GLU A 199 11.48 -1.88 -8.15
CA GLU A 199 11.45 -0.51 -7.63
C GLU A 199 12.37 0.43 -8.43
N ASN A 200 11.83 1.61 -8.78
CA ASN A 200 12.45 2.67 -9.57
C ASN A 200 12.86 2.29 -10.99
N GLN A 201 12.47 1.11 -11.47
CA GLN A 201 12.63 0.74 -12.88
C GLN A 201 11.41 1.21 -13.68
N PRO A 202 11.61 1.64 -14.94
CA PRO A 202 10.52 2.09 -15.78
C PRO A 202 9.56 0.92 -16.06
N ALA A 203 8.26 1.20 -16.03
CA ALA A 203 7.25 0.23 -16.42
C ALA A 203 7.41 -0.12 -17.90
N LEU A 204 7.26 -1.41 -18.21
CA LEU A 204 7.40 -1.92 -19.56
C LEU A 204 6.03 -2.19 -20.19
N LEU A 205 5.97 -2.07 -21.51
CA LEU A 205 4.83 -2.49 -22.31
C LEU A 205 5.06 -3.91 -22.83
N LYS A 206 4.30 -4.88 -22.29
CA LYS A 206 4.34 -6.28 -22.69
C LYS A 206 3.25 -6.53 -23.73
N GLU A 207 3.63 -6.99 -24.92
CA GLU A 207 2.67 -7.39 -25.94
C GLU A 207 2.06 -8.76 -25.61
N MET A 208 0.73 -8.86 -25.69
CA MET A 208 -0.02 -10.10 -25.54
C MET A 208 -0.73 -10.47 -26.84
N PRO A 209 -0.93 -11.75 -27.17
CA PRO A 209 -1.67 -12.12 -28.38
C PRO A 209 -3.16 -11.76 -28.28
N GLU A 210 -3.76 -11.90 -27.11
CA GLU A 210 -5.17 -11.62 -26.83
C GLU A 210 -5.32 -11.12 -25.40
N ILE A 211 -6.53 -10.73 -25.01
CA ILE A 211 -6.84 -10.41 -23.62
C ILE A 211 -6.65 -11.68 -22.76
N PRO A 212 -5.73 -11.68 -21.78
CA PRO A 212 -5.52 -12.84 -20.94
C PRO A 212 -6.81 -13.25 -20.23
N LYS A 213 -7.34 -14.43 -20.53
CA LYS A 213 -8.58 -14.91 -19.87
C LYS A 213 -8.32 -15.29 -18.41
N THR A 214 -7.12 -15.79 -18.14
CA THR A 214 -6.66 -16.17 -16.82
C THR A 214 -5.21 -15.73 -16.69
N ILE A 215 -4.91 -15.01 -15.61
CA ILE A 215 -3.56 -14.61 -15.23
C ILE A 215 -3.11 -15.50 -14.06
N THR A 216 -1.94 -16.12 -14.22
CA THR A 216 -1.30 -17.00 -13.25
C THR A 216 -0.13 -16.30 -12.57
N ALA A 217 0.50 -16.97 -11.60
CA ALA A 217 1.52 -16.38 -10.71
C ALA A 217 2.72 -15.75 -11.46
N ASP A 218 3.08 -16.31 -12.61
CA ASP A 218 4.14 -15.87 -13.52
C ASP A 218 3.83 -14.55 -14.26
N GLU A 219 2.55 -14.17 -14.35
CA GLU A 219 2.10 -12.96 -15.07
C GLU A 219 1.42 -11.96 -14.13
N THR A 220 1.61 -12.11 -12.82
CA THR A 220 1.09 -11.20 -11.79
C THR A 220 1.66 -9.78 -11.92
N ASN A 221 2.76 -9.60 -12.65
CA ASN A 221 3.32 -8.29 -12.96
C ASN A 221 2.42 -7.45 -13.89
N LEU A 222 1.46 -8.05 -14.60
CA LEU A 222 0.47 -7.30 -15.40
C LEU A 222 -0.70 -6.79 -14.56
N LEU A 223 -0.85 -7.31 -13.35
CA LEU A 223 -1.98 -7.00 -12.47
C LEU A 223 -1.64 -5.89 -11.49
N PHE A 224 -2.61 -5.00 -11.33
CA PHE A 224 -2.59 -3.93 -10.35
C PHE A 224 -3.86 -3.98 -9.52
N PHE A 225 -3.74 -3.73 -8.23
CA PHE A 225 -4.86 -3.40 -7.38
C PHE A 225 -5.20 -1.92 -7.58
N TRP A 226 -6.43 -1.64 -8.02
CA TRP A 226 -6.90 -0.29 -8.27
C TRP A 226 -7.63 0.25 -7.04
N GLU A 227 -7.07 1.30 -6.45
CA GLU A 227 -7.65 2.00 -5.31
C GLU A 227 -8.06 3.41 -5.74
N THR A 228 -9.26 3.85 -5.36
CA THR A 228 -9.73 5.22 -5.61
C THR A 228 -9.94 5.96 -4.29
N GLN A 229 -9.38 7.17 -4.17
CA GLN A 229 -9.63 8.08 -3.06
C GLN A 229 -10.08 9.43 -3.62
N GLY A 230 -11.39 9.72 -3.55
CA GLY A 230 -11.97 10.89 -4.19
C GLY A 230 -11.79 10.85 -5.71
N THR A 231 -11.11 11.83 -6.28
CA THR A 231 -10.79 11.91 -7.72
C THR A 231 -9.46 11.25 -8.10
N LYS A 232 -8.69 10.80 -7.11
CA LYS A 232 -7.36 10.20 -7.28
C LYS A 232 -7.48 8.69 -7.40
N SER A 233 -6.76 8.12 -8.35
CA SER A 233 -6.61 6.69 -8.59
C SER A 233 -5.16 6.28 -8.34
N TYR A 234 -5.01 5.17 -7.65
CA TYR A 234 -3.73 4.56 -7.33
C TYR A 234 -3.72 3.13 -7.90
N PHE A 235 -2.57 2.72 -8.43
CA PHE A 235 -2.39 1.41 -9.03
C PHE A 235 -1.23 0.71 -8.35
N ARG A 236 -1.55 -0.18 -7.41
CA ARG A 236 -0.57 -0.94 -6.63
C ARG A 236 -0.24 -2.25 -7.34
N SER A 237 1.02 -2.60 -7.50
CA SER A 237 1.40 -3.85 -8.18
C SER A 237 0.99 -5.07 -7.35
N VAL A 238 0.45 -6.10 -8.01
CA VAL A 238 0.19 -7.39 -7.35
C VAL A 238 1.48 -8.18 -7.15
N ALA A 239 2.43 -8.08 -8.08
CA ALA A 239 3.75 -8.71 -7.96
C ALA A 239 4.60 -8.08 -6.85
N HIS A 240 4.48 -6.75 -6.67
CA HIS A 240 5.18 -6.00 -5.63
C HIS A 240 4.20 -5.15 -4.82
N PRO A 241 3.55 -5.69 -3.77
CA PRO A 241 2.48 -5.01 -3.04
C PRO A 241 2.84 -3.66 -2.42
N ASP A 242 4.13 -3.39 -2.18
CA ASP A 242 4.60 -2.11 -1.64
C ASP A 242 4.75 -1.03 -2.72
N LEU A 243 4.72 -1.39 -4.01
CA LEU A 243 5.00 -0.49 -5.11
C LEU A 243 3.72 -0.06 -5.83
N LEU A 244 3.67 1.21 -6.18
CA LEU A 244 2.61 1.81 -7.00
C LEU A 244 3.18 2.28 -8.33
N ILE A 245 2.35 2.34 -9.36
CA ILE A 245 2.65 3.12 -10.55
C ILE A 245 2.91 4.56 -10.11
N ALA A 246 4.03 5.10 -10.55
CA ALA A 246 4.53 6.38 -10.12
C ALA A 246 5.21 7.10 -11.27
N THR A 247 5.35 8.41 -11.13
CA THR A 247 6.06 9.23 -12.10
C THR A 247 6.72 10.43 -11.43
N MET A 248 7.69 11.01 -12.12
CA MET A 248 8.27 12.31 -11.83
C MET A 248 8.08 13.22 -13.05
N GLN A 249 8.20 14.53 -12.86
CA GLN A 249 8.06 15.50 -13.95
C GLN A 249 8.99 15.15 -15.13
N ASP A 250 8.40 15.05 -16.33
CA ASP A 250 9.12 14.79 -17.60
C ASP A 250 10.01 13.54 -17.56
N SER A 251 9.53 12.49 -16.89
CA SER A 251 10.26 11.24 -16.67
C SER A 251 9.43 10.02 -17.03
N LEU A 252 10.12 8.88 -17.17
CA LEU A 252 9.48 7.60 -17.43
C LEU A 252 8.58 7.19 -16.27
N VAL A 253 7.42 6.65 -16.60
CA VAL A 253 6.53 6.03 -15.61
C VAL A 253 7.23 4.80 -15.05
N CYS A 254 7.33 4.71 -13.72
CA CYS A 254 8.05 3.67 -13.00
C CYS A 254 7.19 3.11 -11.86
N LEU A 255 7.76 2.21 -11.06
CA LEU A 255 7.14 1.72 -9.84
C LEU A 255 7.87 2.25 -8.61
N ALA A 256 7.15 2.87 -7.67
CA ALA A 256 7.74 3.45 -6.46
C ALA A 256 6.80 3.35 -5.26
N ARG A 257 7.35 3.46 -4.05
CA ARG A 257 6.60 3.41 -2.78
C ARG A 257 5.88 4.71 -2.44
N GLY A 258 6.26 5.82 -3.06
CA GLY A 258 5.72 7.15 -2.76
C GLY A 258 6.73 8.27 -3.02
N PRO A 259 6.70 9.36 -2.24
CA PRO A 259 7.56 10.54 -2.44
C PRO A 259 9.05 10.16 -2.55
N PRO A 260 9.82 10.83 -3.44
CA PRO A 260 9.48 12.03 -4.20
C PRO A 260 8.62 11.79 -5.45
N PHE A 261 8.28 10.54 -5.77
CA PHE A 261 7.44 10.22 -6.92
C PHE A 261 5.96 10.53 -6.64
N ILE A 262 5.26 10.92 -7.70
CA ILE A 262 3.83 11.16 -7.70
C ILE A 262 3.14 9.85 -8.08
N THR A 263 2.24 9.36 -7.23
CA THR A 263 1.55 8.07 -7.39
C THR A 263 0.04 8.21 -7.60
N ASP A 264 -0.50 9.40 -7.43
CA ASP A 264 -1.90 9.72 -7.64
C ASP A 264 -2.16 10.20 -9.07
N PHE A 265 -3.04 9.46 -9.76
CA PHE A 265 -3.48 9.80 -11.11
C PHE A 265 -4.96 10.17 -11.09
N GLN A 266 -5.33 11.16 -11.88
CA GLN A 266 -6.71 11.44 -12.23
C GLN A 266 -7.05 10.68 -13.51
N ILE A 267 -8.15 9.94 -13.49
CA ILE A 267 -8.70 9.29 -14.69
C ILE A 267 -9.59 10.30 -15.40
N LEU A 268 -9.22 10.66 -16.64
CA LEU A 268 -10.04 11.48 -17.53
C LEU A 268 -10.75 10.56 -18.52
N GLU A 269 -12.06 10.51 -18.45
CA GLU A 269 -12.88 9.78 -19.40
C GLU A 269 -13.15 10.66 -20.63
N ASN A 270 -12.98 10.11 -21.82
CA ASN A 270 -13.41 10.79 -23.03
C ASN A 270 -14.94 10.79 -23.05
N GLN A 271 -15.54 11.98 -22.99
CA GLN A 271 -16.94 12.15 -23.31
C GLN A 271 -17.09 11.97 -24.83
N ALA A 272 -17.49 10.77 -25.23
CA ALA A 272 -17.91 10.49 -26.61
C ALA A 272 -19.29 11.09 -26.89
#